data_AF-W4GMC2-F1
#
_entry.id   AF-W4GMC2-F1
#
_cell.length_a   1.000
_cell.length_b   1.000
_cell.length_c   1.000
_cell.angle_alpha   90.00
_cell.angle_beta   90.00
_cell.angle_gamma   90.00
#
_symmetry.space_group_name_H-M   'P 1'
#
loop_
_entity.id
_entity.type
_entity.pdbx_description
1 polymer ?
#
loop_
_entity_poly.entity_id
_entity_poly.type
_entity_poly.pdbx_seq_one_letter_code
_entity_poly.pdbx_strand_id
1 'polypeptide(L)'
;MKCIVLGIENILDDDWATMQRVNWGTVETVGDESAYVLAIADKLRPYVPTLRSMLSSLYFTNFCDKFAASVVPKVLQSIVKCKRVNHVGTQQLLLDVYALKTLFLNLPVMGKEGEVGATTVPARYTKFVSNEMAHVEAVLKLIGTPNEMLVDSFKIMWPEGTAENFQSILNMKGLKRQEQLALLEALGLQQRKAPPAAAKQMIEGKMTDMTESLKSNMQKMAKASNPFNYINTTN
;
A
#
# COMPACT_ATOMS: atom_id res chain seq x y z
N MET A 1 -0.72 -1.88 -29.13
CA MET A 1 -0.59 -1.05 -27.91
C MET A 1 0.19 -1.74 -26.79
N LYS A 2 -0.17 -2.96 -26.36
CA LYS A 2 0.55 -3.68 -25.28
C LYS A 2 2.07 -3.80 -25.51
N CYS A 3 2.50 -4.14 -26.72
CA CYS A 3 3.93 -4.29 -27.02
C CYS A 3 4.72 -2.98 -26.91
N ILE A 4 4.11 -1.83 -27.27
CA ILE A 4 4.77 -0.52 -27.17
C ILE A 4 4.92 -0.12 -25.69
N VAL A 5 3.86 -0.30 -24.90
CA VAL A 5 3.88 -0.05 -23.45
C VAL A 5 4.95 -0.89 -22.78
N LEU A 6 4.96 -2.21 -23.02
CA LEU A 6 5.97 -3.12 -22.46
C LEU A 6 7.38 -2.79 -22.93
N GLY A 7 7.56 -2.44 -24.21
CA GLY A 7 8.86 -2.06 -24.75
C GLY A 7 9.44 -0.85 -24.04
N ILE A 8 8.63 0.19 -23.81
CA ILE A 8 9.06 1.38 -23.07
C ILE A 8 9.22 1.10 -21.57
N GLU A 9 8.40 0.25 -20.97
CA GLU A 9 8.58 -0.14 -19.57
C GLU A 9 9.92 -0.85 -19.36
N ASN A 10 10.26 -1.81 -20.23
CA ASN A 10 11.47 -2.61 -20.10
C ASN A 10 12.76 -1.77 -20.21
N ILE A 11 12.78 -0.70 -21.01
CA ILE A 11 13.98 0.16 -21.09
C ILE A 11 14.24 0.94 -19.79
N LEU A 12 13.23 1.07 -18.90
CA LEU A 12 13.36 1.75 -17.61
C LEU A 12 13.79 0.81 -16.48
N ASP A 13 13.75 -0.51 -16.68
CA ASP A 13 14.03 -1.50 -15.61
C ASP A 13 15.43 -1.33 -14.99
N ASP A 14 16.43 -0.99 -15.81
CA ASP A 14 17.80 -0.73 -15.32
C ASP A 14 17.89 0.52 -14.43
N ASP A 15 17.06 1.55 -14.67
CA ASP A 15 17.04 2.77 -13.86
C ASP A 15 16.36 2.50 -12.52
N TRP A 16 15.27 1.73 -12.53
CA TRP A 16 14.64 1.23 -11.30
C TRP A 16 15.60 0.37 -10.48
N ALA A 17 16.37 -0.49 -11.12
CA ALA A 17 17.40 -1.28 -10.45
C ALA A 17 18.54 -0.40 -9.91
N THR A 18 18.89 0.68 -10.62
CA THR A 18 19.91 1.64 -10.17
C THR A 18 19.45 2.38 -8.92
N MET A 19 18.21 2.86 -8.87
CA MET A 19 17.59 3.42 -7.66
C MET A 19 17.67 2.47 -6.47
N GLN A 20 17.39 1.18 -6.67
CA GLN A 20 17.42 0.16 -5.60
C GLN A 20 18.83 -0.13 -5.09
N ARG A 21 19.87 0.13 -5.89
CA ARG A 21 21.29 -0.06 -5.54
C ARG A 21 21.89 1.13 -4.79
N VAL A 22 21.23 2.30 -4.80
CA VAL A 22 21.71 3.48 -4.07
C VAL A 22 21.75 3.16 -2.57
N ASN A 23 22.86 3.52 -1.92
CA ASN A 23 22.99 3.41 -0.47
C ASN A 23 22.31 4.59 0.23
N TRP A 24 20.98 4.53 0.30
CA TRP A 24 20.14 5.56 0.93
C TRP A 24 20.44 5.78 2.42
N GLY A 25 21.19 4.89 3.06
CA GLY A 25 21.61 5.00 4.45
C GLY A 25 22.79 5.93 4.68
N THR A 26 23.56 6.23 3.62
CA THR A 26 24.77 7.09 3.68
C THR A 26 24.56 8.45 3.03
N VAL A 27 23.32 8.79 2.67
CA VAL A 27 23.01 10.12 2.13
C VAL A 27 23.04 11.12 3.28
N GLU A 28 23.85 12.18 3.15
CA GLU A 28 24.06 13.20 4.18
C GLU A 28 23.49 14.57 3.78
N THR A 29 23.33 14.82 2.48
CA THR A 29 22.80 16.07 1.94
C THR A 29 21.73 15.79 0.89
N VAL A 30 20.71 16.65 0.83
CA VAL A 30 19.76 16.69 -0.30
C VAL A 30 20.37 17.55 -1.39
N GLY A 31 20.35 17.05 -2.63
CA GLY A 31 20.82 17.75 -3.82
C GLY A 31 19.71 17.92 -4.85
N ASP A 32 20.10 17.96 -6.12
CA ASP A 32 19.18 17.94 -7.26
C ASP A 32 18.60 16.54 -7.48
N GLU A 33 17.82 16.34 -8.55
CA GLU A 33 17.26 15.04 -8.91
C GLU A 33 18.34 13.96 -9.05
N SER A 34 18.07 12.78 -8.49
CA SER A 34 18.97 11.63 -8.61
C SER A 34 19.18 11.22 -10.07
N ALA A 35 20.36 10.70 -10.37
CA ALA A 35 20.75 10.29 -11.73
C ALA A 35 19.77 9.31 -12.40
N TYR A 36 19.13 8.42 -11.63
CA TYR A 36 18.14 7.49 -12.18
C TYR A 36 16.87 8.20 -12.67
N VAL A 37 16.45 9.30 -12.02
CA VAL A 37 15.30 10.11 -12.44
C VAL A 37 15.61 10.79 -13.76
N LEU A 38 16.81 11.36 -13.88
CA LEU A 38 17.30 11.98 -15.11
C LEU A 38 17.38 10.95 -16.25
N ALA A 39 17.91 9.76 -15.98
CA ALA A 39 17.98 8.67 -16.97
C ALA A 39 16.59 8.23 -17.47
N ILE A 40 15.61 8.10 -16.57
CA ILE A 40 14.21 7.81 -16.95
C ILE A 40 13.65 8.93 -17.84
N ALA A 41 13.87 10.19 -17.46
CA ALA A 41 13.42 11.34 -18.24
C ALA A 41 14.05 11.36 -19.64
N ASP A 42 15.36 11.12 -19.73
CA ASP A 42 16.13 11.11 -20.98
C ASP A 42 15.73 9.97 -21.91
N LYS A 43 15.31 8.82 -21.37
CA LYS A 43 14.70 7.76 -22.16
C LYS A 43 13.31 8.16 -22.67
N LEU A 44 12.46 8.76 -21.84
CA LEU A 44 11.08 9.07 -22.24
C LEU A 44 10.96 10.25 -23.21
N ARG A 45 11.78 11.29 -23.04
CA ARG A 45 11.78 12.52 -23.87
C ARG A 45 11.86 12.29 -25.38
N PRO A 46 12.67 11.37 -25.93
CA PRO A 46 12.68 11.08 -27.36
C PRO A 46 11.54 10.13 -27.79
N TYR A 47 11.22 9.10 -26.99
CA TYR A 47 10.25 8.08 -27.40
C TYR A 47 8.81 8.60 -27.42
N VAL A 48 8.41 9.39 -26.42
CA VAL A 48 7.01 9.83 -26.28
C VAL A 48 6.58 10.78 -27.42
N PRO A 49 7.34 11.82 -27.80
CA PRO A 49 7.02 12.65 -28.96
C PRO A 49 7.06 11.87 -30.27
N THR A 50 8.00 10.93 -30.42
CA THR A 50 8.06 10.07 -31.61
C THR A 50 6.78 9.26 -31.75
N LEU A 51 6.32 8.60 -30.68
CA LEU A 51 5.05 7.88 -30.68
C LEU A 51 3.85 8.78 -30.95
N ARG A 52 3.85 10.02 -30.45
CA ARG A 52 2.80 10.99 -30.75
C ARG A 52 2.72 11.27 -32.25
N SER A 53 3.86 11.46 -32.92
CA SER A 53 3.90 11.75 -34.36
C SER A 53 3.42 10.57 -35.23
N MET A 54 3.55 9.35 -34.71
CA MET A 54 3.18 8.11 -35.41
C MET A 54 1.74 7.65 -35.16
N LEU A 55 1.09 8.15 -34.11
CA LEU A 55 -0.23 7.69 -33.66
C LEU A 55 -1.28 8.79 -33.83
N SER A 56 -2.52 8.40 -34.13
CA SER A 56 -3.64 9.35 -34.02
C SER A 56 -3.81 9.80 -32.57
N SER A 57 -4.41 10.99 -32.37
CA SER A 57 -4.66 11.55 -31.03
C SER A 57 -5.37 10.57 -30.09
N LEU A 58 -6.36 9.82 -30.59
CA LEU A 58 -7.07 8.79 -29.84
C LEU A 58 -6.14 7.64 -29.39
N TYR A 59 -5.31 7.13 -30.31
CA TYR A 59 -4.39 6.04 -29.98
C TYR A 59 -3.26 6.49 -29.07
N PHE A 60 -2.76 7.72 -29.22
CA PHE A 60 -1.75 8.29 -28.33
C PHE A 60 -2.29 8.50 -26.92
N THR A 61 -3.52 9.03 -26.78
CA THR A 61 -4.16 9.15 -25.46
C THR A 61 -4.31 7.78 -24.78
N ASN A 62 -4.76 6.77 -25.51
CA ASN A 62 -4.85 5.40 -25.02
C ASN A 62 -3.47 4.79 -24.69
N PHE A 63 -2.41 5.17 -25.42
CA PHE A 63 -1.04 4.81 -25.08
C PHE A 63 -0.64 5.41 -23.72
N CYS A 64 -0.80 6.73 -23.53
CA CYS A 64 -0.46 7.40 -22.28
C CYS A 64 -1.20 6.79 -21.09
N ASP A 65 -2.51 6.59 -21.19
CA ASP A 65 -3.32 5.96 -20.14
C ASP A 65 -2.77 4.58 -19.75
N LYS A 66 -2.45 3.74 -20.74
CA LYS A 66 -1.95 2.38 -20.50
C LYS A 66 -0.51 2.35 -19.99
N PHE A 67 0.33 3.26 -20.48
CA PHE A 67 1.70 3.37 -20.03
C PHE A 67 1.76 3.89 -18.59
N ALA A 68 1.02 4.95 -18.27
CA ALA A 68 0.90 5.44 -16.89
C ALA A 68 0.39 4.35 -15.94
N ALA A 69 -0.62 3.58 -16.37
CA ALA A 69 -1.16 2.48 -15.58
C ALA A 69 -0.17 1.35 -15.28
N SER A 70 0.93 1.21 -16.04
CA SER A 70 1.99 0.22 -15.73
C SER A 70 3.23 0.85 -15.09
N VAL A 71 3.68 2.03 -15.54
CA VAL A 71 4.92 2.65 -15.05
C VAL A 71 4.76 3.38 -13.72
N VAL A 72 3.61 4.03 -13.44
CA VAL A 72 3.44 4.79 -12.20
C VAL A 72 3.45 3.88 -10.97
N PRO A 73 2.77 2.72 -10.96
CA PRO A 73 2.87 1.76 -9.85
C PRO A 73 4.29 1.21 -9.64
N LYS A 74 5.16 1.21 -10.66
CA LYS A 74 6.56 0.76 -10.53
C LYS A 74 7.40 1.68 -9.64
N VAL A 75 7.01 2.94 -9.46
CA VAL A 75 7.67 3.85 -8.52
C VAL A 75 7.58 3.28 -7.11
N LEU A 76 6.37 2.97 -6.63
CA LEU A 76 6.19 2.38 -5.31
C LEU A 76 6.89 1.02 -5.21
N GLN A 77 6.70 0.15 -6.21
CA GLN A 77 7.31 -1.19 -6.24
C GLN A 77 8.85 -1.14 -6.18
N SER A 78 9.47 -0.08 -6.72
CA SER A 78 10.91 0.13 -6.67
C SER A 78 11.35 0.72 -5.33
N ILE A 79 10.60 1.70 -4.82
CA ILE A 79 10.85 2.31 -3.51
C ILE A 79 10.82 1.26 -2.41
N VAL A 80 9.81 0.39 -2.37
CA VAL A 80 9.70 -0.63 -1.31
C VAL A 80 10.82 -1.67 -1.30
N LYS A 81 11.64 -1.71 -2.35
CA LYS A 81 12.84 -2.56 -2.44
C LYS A 81 14.11 -1.87 -1.97
N CYS A 82 14.10 -0.55 -1.79
CA CYS A 82 15.22 0.19 -1.19
C CYS A 82 15.40 -0.23 0.27
N LYS A 83 16.64 -0.26 0.76
CA LYS A 83 16.98 -0.74 2.09
C LYS A 83 17.74 0.31 2.88
N ARG A 84 17.49 0.34 4.20
CA ARG A 84 18.18 1.21 5.16
C ARG A 84 18.15 2.69 4.75
N VAL A 85 16.98 3.18 4.37
CA VAL A 85 16.76 4.58 3.99
C VAL A 85 16.82 5.43 5.26
N ASN A 86 17.77 6.36 5.34
CA ASN A 86 17.88 7.29 6.46
C ASN A 86 16.95 8.52 6.26
N HIS A 87 16.96 9.45 7.20
CA HIS A 87 16.11 10.65 7.13
C HIS A 87 16.43 11.54 5.91
N VAL A 88 17.70 11.79 5.61
CA VAL A 88 18.09 12.63 4.47
C VAL A 88 17.83 11.94 3.13
N GLY A 89 18.12 10.64 3.03
CA GLY A 89 17.76 9.81 1.88
C GLY A 89 16.25 9.77 1.64
N THR A 90 15.43 9.82 2.69
CA THR A 90 13.97 9.96 2.56
C THR A 90 13.60 11.31 1.91
N GLN A 91 14.26 12.40 2.30
CA GLN A 91 14.03 13.72 1.70
C GLN A 91 14.45 13.75 0.22
N GLN A 92 15.60 13.15 -0.12
CA GLN A 92 16.05 13.01 -1.50
C GLN A 92 15.04 12.19 -2.33
N LEU A 93 14.56 11.06 -1.80
CA LEU A 93 13.54 10.25 -2.47
C LEU A 93 12.21 11.00 -2.67
N LEU A 94 11.81 11.85 -1.74
CA LEU A 94 10.62 12.69 -1.89
C LEU A 94 10.79 13.71 -3.03
N LEU A 95 11.97 14.31 -3.17
CA LEU A 95 12.31 15.19 -4.29
C LEU A 95 12.25 14.40 -5.62
N ASP A 96 12.89 13.23 -5.66
CA ASP A 96 12.91 12.37 -6.84
C ASP A 96 11.50 11.94 -7.27
N VAL A 97 10.62 11.60 -6.31
CA VAL A 97 9.21 11.25 -6.55
C VAL A 97 8.43 12.44 -7.10
N TYR A 98 8.69 13.65 -6.61
CA TYR A 98 8.07 14.86 -7.16
C TYR A 98 8.49 15.12 -8.62
N ALA A 99 9.77 14.93 -8.93
CA ALA A 99 10.28 15.05 -10.30
C ALA A 99 9.65 14.00 -11.23
N LEU A 100 9.58 12.74 -10.80
CA LEU A 100 8.89 11.67 -11.55
C LEU A 100 7.40 11.97 -11.75
N LYS A 101 6.72 12.50 -10.73
CA LYS A 101 5.29 12.88 -10.82
C LYS A 101 5.09 13.93 -11.92
N THR A 102 5.95 14.94 -11.92
CA THR A 102 5.91 16.02 -12.92
C THR A 102 6.18 15.48 -14.32
N LEU A 103 7.17 14.61 -14.47
CA LEU A 103 7.47 13.92 -15.72
C LEU A 103 6.26 13.12 -16.24
N PHE A 104 5.64 12.31 -15.37
CA PHE A 104 4.50 11.47 -15.74
C PHE A 104 3.25 12.28 -16.07
N LEU A 105 2.99 13.39 -15.37
CA LEU A 105 1.90 14.31 -15.69
C LEU A 105 2.11 15.00 -17.06
N ASN A 106 3.36 15.17 -17.49
CA ASN A 106 3.68 15.79 -18.78
C ASN A 106 3.54 14.82 -19.97
N LEU A 107 3.60 13.49 -19.78
CA LEU A 107 3.57 12.51 -20.89
C LEU A 107 2.49 12.77 -21.96
N PRO A 108 1.21 13.10 -21.62
CA PRO A 108 0.16 13.33 -22.62
C PRO A 108 0.32 14.60 -23.45
N VAL A 109 1.20 15.52 -23.05
CA VAL A 109 1.47 16.80 -23.72
C VAL A 109 2.94 16.99 -24.13
N MET A 110 3.80 16.06 -23.73
CA MET A 110 5.22 16.04 -24.10
C MET A 110 5.40 16.11 -25.62
N GLY A 111 6.31 16.99 -26.06
CA GLY A 111 6.58 17.27 -27.47
C GLY A 111 5.64 18.26 -28.14
N LYS A 112 4.73 18.92 -27.40
CA LYS A 112 3.86 20.01 -27.90
C LYS A 112 4.23 21.38 -27.31
N GLU A 113 5.44 21.52 -26.79
CA GLU A 113 5.92 22.77 -26.20
C GLU A 113 5.88 23.88 -27.27
N GLY A 114 5.12 24.95 -27.00
CA GLY A 114 4.99 26.09 -27.92
C GLY A 114 3.95 25.96 -29.03
N GLU A 115 3.17 24.87 -29.11
CA GLU A 115 2.05 24.77 -30.04
C GLU A 115 0.85 25.62 -29.59
N VAL A 116 0.35 26.48 -30.48
CA VAL A 116 -0.87 27.26 -30.25
C VAL A 116 -2.08 26.31 -30.24
N GLY A 117 -2.82 26.25 -29.13
CA GLY A 117 -3.92 25.29 -28.94
C GLY A 117 -3.45 23.91 -28.42
N ALA A 118 -2.31 23.87 -27.72
CA ALA A 118 -1.78 22.67 -27.10
C ALA A 118 -2.86 21.83 -26.40
N THR A 119 -2.86 20.53 -26.70
CA THR A 119 -3.74 19.56 -26.07
C THR A 119 -3.53 19.62 -24.56
N THR A 120 -4.60 19.71 -23.79
CA THR A 120 -4.52 19.68 -22.32
C THR A 120 -4.46 18.24 -21.81
N VAL A 121 -3.79 18.02 -20.68
CA VAL A 121 -3.77 16.70 -20.03
C VAL A 121 -5.18 16.34 -19.57
N PRO A 122 -5.73 15.16 -19.94
CA PRO A 122 -7.05 14.75 -19.49
C PRO A 122 -7.16 14.69 -17.96
N ALA A 123 -8.22 15.26 -17.38
CA ALA A 123 -8.40 15.31 -15.92
C ALA A 123 -8.38 13.93 -15.25
N ARG A 124 -8.93 12.90 -15.93
CA ARG A 124 -8.88 11.51 -15.46
C ARG A 124 -7.45 10.98 -15.34
N TYR A 125 -6.60 11.30 -16.32
CA TYR A 125 -5.18 10.93 -16.31
C TYR A 125 -4.46 11.63 -15.15
N THR A 126 -4.64 12.96 -15.03
CA THR A 126 -4.06 13.75 -13.94
C THR A 126 -4.45 13.19 -12.56
N LYS A 127 -5.73 12.86 -12.38
CA LYS A 127 -6.23 12.29 -11.12
C LYS A 127 -5.59 10.94 -10.81
N PHE A 128 -5.47 10.06 -11.81
CA PHE A 128 -4.82 8.76 -11.64
C PHE A 128 -3.36 8.92 -11.19
N VAL A 129 -2.54 9.65 -11.94
CA VAL A 129 -1.12 9.84 -11.62
C VAL A 129 -0.96 10.54 -10.27
N SER A 130 -1.76 11.56 -9.99
CA SER A 130 -1.67 12.29 -8.72
C SER A 130 -2.01 11.42 -7.51
N ASN A 131 -3.02 10.55 -7.62
CA ASN A 131 -3.41 9.65 -6.53
C ASN A 131 -2.33 8.60 -6.25
N GLU A 132 -1.81 7.94 -7.29
CA GLU A 132 -0.75 6.94 -7.14
C GLU A 132 0.52 7.57 -6.56
N MET A 133 0.93 8.74 -7.05
CA MET A 133 2.11 9.45 -6.55
C MET A 133 1.91 9.99 -5.12
N ALA A 134 0.70 10.45 -4.77
CA ALA A 134 0.39 10.83 -3.39
C ALA A 134 0.50 9.65 -2.42
N HIS A 135 0.12 8.45 -2.87
CA HIS A 135 0.31 7.24 -2.10
C HIS A 135 1.81 6.93 -1.89
N VAL A 136 2.63 7.05 -2.93
CA VAL A 136 4.09 6.93 -2.83
C VAL A 136 4.68 7.93 -1.82
N GLU A 137 4.28 9.21 -1.92
CA GLU A 137 4.72 10.27 -1.02
C GLU A 137 4.36 9.95 0.45
N ALA A 138 3.16 9.40 0.71
CA ALA A 138 2.75 8.99 2.05
C ALA A 138 3.65 7.87 2.61
N VAL A 139 4.00 6.88 1.80
CA VAL A 139 4.92 5.79 2.21
C VAL A 139 6.31 6.33 2.54
N LEU A 140 6.85 7.25 1.73
CA LEU A 140 8.12 7.92 2.03
C LEU A 140 8.06 8.75 3.32
N LYS A 141 6.98 9.50 3.55
CA LYS A 141 6.79 10.26 4.79
C LYS A 141 6.76 9.35 6.02
N LEU A 142 6.15 8.17 5.92
CA LEU A 142 6.18 7.16 6.98
C LEU A 142 7.60 6.65 7.27
N ILE A 143 8.42 6.44 6.22
CA ILE A 143 9.83 6.05 6.39
C ILE A 143 10.62 7.15 7.10
N GLY A 144 10.31 8.42 6.89
CA GLY A 144 10.91 9.55 7.61
C GLY A 144 10.41 9.76 9.03
N THR A 145 9.26 9.19 9.40
CA THR A 145 8.62 9.43 10.71
C THR A 145 9.40 8.73 11.84
N PRO A 146 9.66 9.39 12.99
CA PRO A 146 10.27 8.76 14.16
C PRO A 146 9.52 7.49 14.62
N ASN A 147 10.23 6.51 15.19
CA ASN A 147 9.67 5.19 15.50
C ASN A 147 8.50 5.27 16.50
N GLU A 148 8.57 6.22 17.43
CA GLU A 148 7.57 6.43 18.49
C GLU A 148 6.22 6.85 17.91
N MET A 149 6.23 7.59 16.80
CA MET A 149 5.03 8.12 16.13
C MET A 149 4.59 7.26 14.93
N LEU A 150 5.37 6.22 14.58
CA LEU A 150 5.23 5.52 13.30
C LEU A 150 3.93 4.73 13.20
N VAL A 151 3.50 4.07 14.29
CA VAL A 151 2.27 3.26 14.30
C VAL A 151 1.04 4.14 14.08
N ASP A 152 0.92 5.23 14.82
CA ASP A 152 -0.22 6.14 14.71
C ASP A 152 -0.22 6.86 13.36
N SER A 153 0.96 7.31 12.92
CA SER A 153 1.13 7.92 11.59
C SER A 153 0.75 6.96 10.46
N PHE A 154 1.08 5.67 10.57
CA PHE A 154 0.68 4.65 9.61
C PHE A 154 -0.83 4.49 9.53
N LYS A 155 -1.51 4.40 10.67
CA LYS A 155 -2.98 4.28 10.72
C LYS A 155 -3.69 5.50 10.12
N ILE A 156 -3.11 6.70 10.28
CA ILE A 156 -3.67 7.94 9.74
C ILE A 156 -3.41 8.08 8.23
N MET A 157 -2.15 7.89 7.81
CA MET A 157 -1.74 8.13 6.42
C MET A 157 -2.09 6.97 5.48
N TRP A 158 -2.23 5.75 6.02
CA TRP A 158 -2.59 4.57 5.26
C TRP A 158 -3.58 3.68 6.04
N PRO A 159 -4.86 4.10 6.15
CA PRO A 159 -5.87 3.38 6.93
C PRO A 159 -6.11 1.94 6.45
N GLU A 160 -6.03 1.73 5.14
CA GLU A 160 -6.18 0.41 4.49
C GLU A 160 -4.87 -0.40 4.45
N GLY A 161 -3.82 0.08 5.12
CA GLY A 161 -2.51 -0.55 5.13
C GLY A 161 -2.52 -1.86 5.91
N THR A 162 -1.92 -2.91 5.34
CA THR A 162 -1.81 -4.23 5.98
C THR A 162 -0.56 -4.33 6.87
N ALA A 163 -0.49 -5.38 7.69
CA ALA A 163 0.72 -5.71 8.43
C ALA A 163 1.93 -5.95 7.52
N GLU A 164 1.73 -6.47 6.29
CA GLU A 164 2.79 -6.66 5.30
C GLU A 164 3.30 -5.32 4.74
N ASN A 165 2.40 -4.34 4.54
CA ASN A 165 2.79 -3.00 4.13
C ASN A 165 3.59 -2.31 5.23
N PHE A 166 3.16 -2.41 6.49
CA PHE A 166 3.91 -1.88 7.62
C PHE A 166 5.27 -2.55 7.77
N GLN A 167 5.33 -3.88 7.68
CA GLN A 167 6.56 -4.65 7.70
C GLN A 167 7.54 -4.20 6.60
N SER A 168 7.05 -3.85 5.40
CA SER A 168 7.86 -3.31 4.32
C SER A 168 8.48 -1.96 4.70
N ILE A 169 7.70 -1.04 5.29
CA ILE A 169 8.20 0.25 5.79
C ILE A 169 9.30 0.06 6.85
N LEU A 170 9.10 -0.88 7.79
CA LEU A 170 10.09 -1.18 8.84
C LEU A 170 11.40 -1.73 8.25
N ASN A 171 11.30 -2.59 7.22
CA ASN A 171 12.46 -3.11 6.50
C ASN A 171 13.22 -2.01 5.77
N MET A 172 12.50 -1.05 5.18
CA MET A 172 13.08 0.10 4.50
C MET A 172 13.82 1.02 5.46
N LYS A 173 13.25 1.32 6.64
CA LYS A 173 13.94 2.08 7.70
C LYS A 173 15.20 1.34 8.20
N GLY A 174 15.31 0.04 7.97
CA GLY A 174 16.47 -0.75 8.38
C GLY A 174 16.48 -1.10 9.87
N LEU A 175 15.32 -1.11 10.52
CA LEU A 175 15.19 -1.42 11.94
C LEU A 175 15.59 -2.86 12.24
N LYS A 176 16.14 -3.11 13.44
CA LYS A 176 16.49 -4.46 13.88
C LYS A 176 15.24 -5.29 14.12
N ARG A 177 15.35 -6.60 13.94
CA ARG A 177 14.23 -7.54 14.10
C ARG A 177 13.45 -7.35 15.41
N GLN A 178 14.14 -7.10 16.52
CA GLN A 178 13.49 -6.88 17.82
C GLN A 178 12.64 -5.59 17.86
N GLU A 179 13.14 -4.50 17.28
CA GLU A 179 12.41 -3.23 17.18
C GLU A 179 11.20 -3.36 16.26
N GLN A 180 11.37 -4.10 15.15
CA GLN A 180 10.26 -4.38 14.23
C GLN A 180 9.14 -5.15 14.91
N LEU A 181 9.47 -6.18 15.70
CA LEU A 181 8.48 -6.98 16.45
C LEU A 181 7.67 -6.11 17.42
N ALA A 182 8.33 -5.21 18.16
CA ALA A 182 7.65 -4.31 19.08
C ALA A 182 6.68 -3.36 18.36
N LEU A 183 7.09 -2.79 17.22
CA LEU A 183 6.23 -1.90 16.42
C LEU A 183 5.06 -2.66 15.75
N LEU A 184 5.27 -3.90 15.32
CA LEU A 184 4.22 -4.75 14.76
C LEU A 184 3.18 -5.18 15.81
N GLU A 185 3.64 -5.45 17.04
CA GLU A 185 2.74 -5.72 18.17
C GLU A 185 1.91 -4.47 18.51
N ALA A 186 2.56 -3.30 18.59
CA ALA A 186 1.88 -2.02 18.82
C ALA A 186 0.89 -1.64 17.70
N LEU A 187 1.17 -2.04 16.45
CA LEU A 187 0.24 -1.84 15.34
C LEU A 187 -1.09 -2.58 15.57
N GLY A 188 -1.07 -3.73 16.23
CA GLY A 188 -2.27 -4.50 16.56
C GLY A 188 -2.97 -5.13 15.34
N LEU A 189 -2.37 -5.05 14.15
CA LEU A 189 -2.89 -5.64 12.89
C LEU A 189 -2.45 -7.11 12.68
N GLN A 190 -1.82 -7.75 13.66
CA GLN A 190 -1.85 -9.20 13.70
C GLN A 190 -3.33 -9.60 13.79
N GLN A 191 -3.81 -10.38 12.82
CA GLN A 191 -4.98 -11.23 13.05
C GLN A 191 -4.82 -11.79 14.46
N ARG A 192 -5.78 -11.54 15.35
CA ARG A 192 -5.93 -12.31 16.58
C ARG A 192 -6.08 -13.78 16.16
N LYS A 193 -4.98 -14.47 15.87
CA LYS A 193 -4.90 -15.90 16.13
C LYS A 193 -4.85 -15.98 17.64
N ALA A 194 -6.04 -15.99 18.24
CA ALA A 194 -6.19 -16.44 19.60
C ALA A 194 -5.37 -17.74 19.72
N PRO A 195 -4.50 -17.89 20.74
CA PRO A 195 -3.83 -19.14 20.98
C PRO A 195 -4.87 -20.26 20.96
N PRO A 196 -4.67 -21.38 20.23
CA PRO A 196 -5.66 -22.46 20.14
C PRO A 196 -6.13 -22.96 21.52
N ALA A 197 -5.30 -22.78 22.56
CA ALA A 197 -5.61 -23.11 23.95
C ALA A 197 -6.71 -22.21 24.56
N ALA A 198 -6.70 -20.89 24.30
CA ALA A 198 -7.67 -19.97 24.89
C ALA A 198 -9.06 -20.11 24.23
N ALA A 199 -9.11 -20.33 22.91
CA ALA A 199 -10.35 -20.61 22.21
C ALA A 199 -10.96 -21.97 22.62
N LYS A 200 -10.13 -23.00 22.83
CA LYS A 200 -10.58 -24.29 23.37
C LYS A 200 -11.13 -24.15 24.79
N GLN A 201 -10.44 -23.45 25.70
CA GLN A 201 -10.92 -23.24 27.06
C GLN A 201 -12.23 -22.43 27.13
N MET A 202 -12.40 -21.43 26.26
CA MET A 202 -13.66 -20.67 26.21
C MET A 202 -14.84 -21.48 25.65
N ILE A 203 -14.58 -22.37 24.67
CA ILE A 203 -15.62 -23.26 24.12
C ILE A 203 -15.96 -24.36 25.12
N GLU A 204 -14.95 -24.95 25.77
CA GLU A 204 -15.12 -26.00 26.77
C GLU A 204 -15.86 -25.48 28.00
N GLY A 205 -15.48 -24.30 28.53
CA GLY A 205 -16.18 -23.64 29.63
C GLY A 205 -17.64 -23.28 29.32
N LYS A 206 -17.93 -22.80 28.10
CA LYS A 206 -19.31 -22.54 27.66
C LYS A 206 -20.14 -23.82 27.51
N MET A 207 -19.51 -24.91 27.06
CA MET A 207 -20.18 -26.19 26.89
C MET A 207 -20.49 -26.83 28.26
N THR A 208 -19.57 -26.72 29.23
CA THR A 208 -19.82 -27.17 30.61
C THR A 208 -20.96 -26.38 31.26
N ASP A 209 -20.94 -25.05 31.18
CA ASP A 209 -22.01 -24.20 31.75
C ASP A 209 -23.38 -24.49 31.13
N MET A 210 -23.42 -24.72 29.82
CA MET A 210 -24.65 -25.09 29.11
C MET A 210 -25.15 -26.48 29.53
N THR A 211 -24.25 -27.45 29.72
CA THR A 211 -24.64 -28.79 30.20
C THR A 211 -25.14 -28.78 31.65
N GLU A 212 -24.54 -27.97 32.53
CA GLU A 212 -25.04 -27.81 33.90
C GLU A 212 -26.41 -27.11 33.93
N SER A 213 -26.59 -26.08 33.10
CA SER A 213 -27.86 -25.36 32.98
C SER A 213 -28.98 -26.28 32.47
N LEU A 214 -28.69 -27.15 31.50
CA LEU A 214 -29.65 -28.15 31.01
C LEU A 214 -30.00 -29.18 32.08
N LYS A 215 -29.03 -29.70 32.84
CA LYS A 215 -29.27 -30.64 33.94
C LYS A 215 -30.12 -30.02 35.06
N SER A 216 -29.81 -28.78 35.45
CA SER A 216 -30.58 -28.04 36.45
C SER A 216 -32.03 -27.83 36.01
N ASN A 217 -32.25 -27.48 34.74
CA ASN A 217 -33.60 -27.32 34.19
C ASN A 217 -34.36 -28.64 34.08
N MET A 218 -33.70 -29.75 33.73
CA MET A 218 -34.31 -31.08 33.73
C MET A 218 -34.72 -31.54 35.13
N GLN A 219 -33.89 -31.27 36.15
CA GLN A 219 -34.27 -31.55 37.55
C GLN A 219 -35.45 -30.71 38.02
N LYS A 220 -35.56 -29.45 37.57
CA LYS A 220 -36.73 -28.60 37.85
C LYS A 220 -38.00 -29.14 37.18
N MET A 221 -37.89 -29.60 35.92
CA MET A 221 -39.00 -30.24 35.20
C MET A 221 -39.46 -31.53 35.88
N ALA A 222 -38.54 -32.38 36.35
CA ALA A 222 -38.88 -33.62 37.05
C ALA A 222 -39.52 -33.40 38.43
N LYS A 223 -39.28 -32.23 39.05
CA LYS A 223 -39.88 -31.83 40.34
C LYS A 223 -41.17 -31.03 40.19
N ALA A 224 -41.51 -30.59 38.98
CA ALA A 224 -42.80 -29.97 38.70
C ALA A 224 -43.87 -31.07 38.69
N SER A 225 -44.69 -31.12 39.75
CA SER A 225 -45.81 -32.05 39.91
C SER A 225 -46.68 -32.15 38.64
N ASN A 226 -47.03 -33.38 38.28
CA ASN A 226 -48.03 -33.72 37.27
C ASN A 226 -49.32 -32.88 37.46
N PRO A 227 -49.76 -32.09 36.47
CA PRO A 227 -50.98 -31.29 36.58
C PRO A 227 -52.28 -32.08 36.35
N PHE A 228 -52.24 -33.41 36.29
CA PHE A 228 -53.41 -34.28 36.10
C PHE A 228 -53.68 -35.20 37.30
N ASN A 229 -53.80 -34.62 38.49
CA ASN A 229 -54.40 -35.31 39.62
C ASN A 229 -55.48 -34.43 40.26
N TYR A 230 -56.60 -34.29 39.54
CA TYR A 230 -57.88 -33.86 40.10
C TYR A 230 -58.99 -34.72 39.48
N ILE A 231 -59.99 -35.03 40.31
CA ILE A 231 -61.20 -35.83 40.06
C ILE A 231 -61.09 -37.29 40.55
N ASN A 232 -61.33 -37.48 41.86
CA ASN A 232 -62.44 -38.32 42.32
C ASN A 232 -62.65 -38.18 43.84
N THR A 233 -63.53 -37.25 44.22
CA THR A 233 -64.25 -37.27 45.51
C THR A 233 -65.62 -36.64 45.30
N THR A 234 -66.66 -37.47 45.15
CA THR A 234 -67.99 -37.35 45.76
C THR A 234 -68.90 -38.48 45.24
N ASN A 235 -69.18 -39.46 46.11
CA ASN A 235 -70.52 -39.88 46.52
C ASN A 235 -70.40 -40.72 47.79
#